data_AF-A0A5J4PIP7-F1
#
_entry.id   AF-A0A5J4PIP7-F1
#
_cell.length_a   1.000
_cell.length_b   1.000
_cell.length_c   1.000
_cell.angle_alpha   90.00
_cell.angle_beta   90.00
_cell.angle_gamma   90.00
#
_symmetry.space_group_name_H-M   'P 1'
#
loop_
_entity.id
_entity.type
_entity.pdbx_description
1 polymer ?
#
loop_
_entity_poly.entity_id
_entity_poly.type
_entity_poly.pdbx_seq_one_letter_code
_entity_poly.pdbx_strand_id
1 'polypeptide(L)'
;MKAFVFPGQGAQFTGMGKDLYESSAPAKALFEQANDVLGYRITDIMFEGTDEDLRQTKVTQPAVFLHSIISAFSLGEGFQPKMTAGHSLGEFSALVAAGTLSFEDGLRLVYARATAMQKACEATPSTMAAIIGLPDEQVEEICASITAEVCVPANYNCPGQVVISGSEAGISKACELMKAAGAKRVLPLKVGGAFHSPLMEPAKVELEAAIHATEMRTPKCPVYQNVDALPHTDPAEIKKNLAWQLTASVRWTQTVKNMAADGA
;
A
#
# COMPACT_ATOMS: atom_id res chain seq x y z
N MET A 1 1.73 21.16 -11.32
CA MET A 1 0.30 21.05 -10.90
C MET A 1 0.33 20.75 -9.41
N LYS A 2 -0.66 20.10 -8.78
CA LYS A 2 -0.47 19.56 -7.42
C LYS A 2 -0.78 18.08 -7.42
N ALA A 3 0.26 17.28 -7.22
CA ALA A 3 0.18 15.85 -6.97
C ALA A 3 -0.07 15.59 -5.48
N PHE A 4 -1.04 14.74 -5.17
CA PHE A 4 -1.26 14.24 -3.82
C PHE A 4 -0.79 12.79 -3.76
N VAL A 5 0.21 12.53 -2.92
CA VAL A 5 0.77 11.20 -2.73
C VAL A 5 0.45 10.69 -1.33
N PHE A 6 0.06 9.43 -1.24
CA PHE A 6 -0.39 8.81 0.01
C PHE A 6 0.56 7.69 0.44
N PRO A 7 1.02 7.67 1.71
CA PRO A 7 1.94 6.65 2.17
C PRO A 7 1.26 5.29 2.32
N GLY A 8 2.08 4.24 2.31
CA GLY A 8 1.66 2.88 2.60
C GLY A 8 1.83 2.49 4.06
N GLN A 9 1.74 1.18 4.31
CA GLN A 9 2.05 0.57 5.61
C GLN A 9 3.51 0.89 6.03
N GLY A 10 3.71 1.18 7.32
CA GLY A 10 4.99 1.62 7.88
C GLY A 10 5.02 3.08 8.30
N ALA A 11 4.04 3.89 7.88
CA ALA A 11 3.89 5.30 8.25
C ALA A 11 3.05 5.55 9.51
N GLN A 12 2.55 4.49 10.17
CA GLN A 12 1.76 4.60 11.39
C GLN A 12 2.61 4.99 12.60
N PHE A 13 2.02 5.74 13.52
CA PHE A 13 2.59 6.09 14.82
C PHE A 13 1.47 6.30 15.84
N THR A 14 1.74 6.03 17.12
CA THR A 14 0.78 6.29 18.21
C THR A 14 0.46 7.78 18.28
N GLY A 15 -0.83 8.10 18.41
CA GLY A 15 -1.34 9.47 18.44
C GLY A 15 -1.71 10.03 17.06
N MET A 16 -1.50 9.28 15.96
CA MET A 16 -1.82 9.78 14.63
C MET A 16 -3.32 10.10 14.48
N GLY A 17 -3.62 11.27 13.91
CA GLY A 17 -4.99 11.74 13.73
C GLY A 17 -5.69 12.27 14.99
N LYS A 18 -5.09 12.15 16.19
CA LYS A 18 -5.71 12.61 17.45
C LYS A 18 -6.00 14.11 17.43
N ASP A 19 -5.02 14.92 17.02
CA ASP A 19 -5.19 16.38 16.93
C ASP A 19 -6.33 16.77 16.00
N LEU A 20 -6.48 16.08 14.86
CA LEU A 20 -7.58 16.29 13.91
C LEU A 20 -8.92 15.88 14.52
N TYR A 21 -8.96 14.73 15.20
CA TYR A 21 -10.14 14.23 15.88
C TYR A 21 -10.64 15.20 16.96
N GLU A 22 -9.73 15.83 17.71
CA GLU A 22 -10.07 16.75 18.80
C GLU A 22 -10.41 18.17 18.30
N SER A 23 -9.76 18.64 17.23
CA SER A 23 -9.86 20.03 16.77
C SER A 23 -10.87 20.27 15.64
N SER A 24 -11.32 19.22 14.94
CA SER A 24 -12.16 19.35 13.73
C SER A 24 -13.39 18.45 13.79
N ALA A 25 -14.58 19.06 13.89
CA ALA A 25 -15.84 18.32 13.91
C ALA A 25 -16.08 17.45 12.66
N PRO A 26 -15.76 17.90 11.42
CA PRO A 26 -15.82 17.04 10.24
C PRO A 26 -14.85 15.85 10.32
N ALA A 27 -13.62 16.06 10.79
CA ALA A 27 -12.65 14.97 10.93
C ALA A 27 -13.11 13.95 11.98
N LYS A 28 -13.60 14.44 13.13
CA LYS A 28 -14.20 13.62 14.19
C LYS A 28 -15.33 12.73 13.67
N ALA A 29 -16.24 13.29 12.85
CA ALA A 29 -17.33 12.53 12.27
C ALA A 29 -16.85 11.38 11.38
N LEU A 30 -15.80 11.59 10.58
CA LEU A 30 -15.21 10.53 9.74
C LEU A 30 -14.54 9.44 10.56
N PHE A 31 -13.86 9.80 11.65
CA PHE A 31 -13.28 8.83 12.58
C PHE A 31 -14.35 7.99 13.29
N GLU A 32 -15.46 8.61 13.73
CA GLU A 32 -16.56 7.84 14.34
C GLU A 32 -17.29 6.98 13.31
N GLN A 33 -17.51 7.47 12.08
CA GLN A 33 -18.01 6.63 10.99
C GLN A 33 -17.08 5.43 10.75
N ALA A 34 -15.76 5.61 10.85
CA ALA A 34 -14.82 4.52 10.71
C ALA A 34 -14.96 3.47 11.82
N ASN A 35 -15.19 3.90 13.06
CA ASN A 35 -15.48 2.98 14.17
C ASN A 35 -16.73 2.13 13.88
N ASP A 36 -17.79 2.76 13.38
CA ASP A 36 -19.04 2.07 13.03
C ASP A 36 -18.84 1.07 11.88
N VAL A 37 -18.12 1.47 10.82
CA VAL A 37 -17.85 0.62 9.65
C VAL A 37 -17.00 -0.60 10.01
N LEU A 38 -16.01 -0.42 10.90
CA LEU A 38 -15.12 -1.50 11.31
C LEU A 38 -15.73 -2.39 12.42
N GLY A 39 -16.74 -1.89 13.14
CA GLY A 39 -17.37 -2.58 14.26
C GLY A 39 -16.52 -2.60 15.53
N TYR A 40 -15.46 -1.79 15.60
CA TYR A 40 -14.62 -1.60 16.78
C TYR A 40 -14.01 -0.20 16.77
N ARG A 41 -13.57 0.25 17.94
CA ARG A 41 -12.98 1.59 18.12
C ARG A 41 -11.54 1.63 17.67
N ILE A 42 -11.31 1.77 16.36
CA ILE A 42 -9.96 1.91 15.81
C ILE A 42 -9.27 3.17 16.32
N THR A 43 -10.02 4.22 16.62
CA THR A 43 -9.51 5.48 17.18
C THR A 43 -8.75 5.25 18.48
N ASP A 44 -9.24 4.36 19.35
CA ASP A 44 -8.61 4.12 20.66
C ASP A 44 -7.20 3.50 20.44
N ILE A 45 -7.08 2.60 19.47
CA ILE A 45 -5.79 2.00 19.09
C ILE A 45 -4.88 3.02 18.38
N MET A 46 -5.44 3.86 17.49
CA MET A 46 -4.69 4.92 16.81
C MET A 46 -4.07 5.93 17.78
N PHE A 47 -4.82 6.29 18.82
CA PHE A 47 -4.45 7.39 19.70
C PHE A 47 -3.61 6.94 20.90
N GLU A 48 -3.89 5.76 21.43
CA GLU A 48 -3.34 5.29 22.72
C GLU A 48 -2.69 3.90 22.62
N GLY A 49 -2.90 3.18 21.51
CA GLY A 49 -2.32 1.86 21.29
C GLY A 49 -0.79 1.88 21.23
N THR A 50 -0.20 0.74 21.55
CA THR A 50 1.25 0.56 21.47
C THR A 50 1.72 0.43 20.02
N ASP A 51 3.03 0.59 19.80
CA ASP A 51 3.66 0.26 18.52
C ASP A 51 3.35 -1.16 18.05
N GLU A 52 3.16 -2.11 18.97
CA GLU A 52 2.83 -3.50 18.65
C GLU A 52 1.38 -3.64 18.20
N ASP A 53 0.44 -2.98 18.86
CA ASP A 53 -0.97 -2.95 18.45
C ASP A 53 -1.11 -2.38 17.04
N LEU A 54 -0.41 -1.28 16.77
CA LEU A 54 -0.40 -0.61 15.46
C LEU A 54 0.35 -1.38 14.37
N ARG A 55 1.14 -2.41 14.71
CA ARG A 55 1.84 -3.26 13.73
C ARG A 55 1.01 -4.44 13.24
N GLN A 56 -0.12 -4.74 13.88
CA GLN A 56 -1.04 -5.76 13.37
C GLN A 56 -1.63 -5.27 12.04
N THR A 57 -1.42 -6.01 10.95
CA THR A 57 -1.81 -5.58 9.58
C THR A 57 -3.27 -5.10 9.50
N LYS A 58 -4.18 -5.83 10.16
CA LYS A 58 -5.62 -5.50 10.26
C LYS A 58 -5.92 -4.14 10.90
N VAL A 59 -5.01 -3.64 11.75
CA VAL A 59 -5.06 -2.31 12.36
C VAL A 59 -4.30 -1.32 11.51
N THR A 60 -3.05 -1.65 11.14
CA THR A 60 -2.14 -0.72 10.45
C THR A 60 -2.76 -0.14 9.18
N GLN A 61 -3.37 -0.98 8.36
CA GLN A 61 -3.88 -0.56 7.06
C GLN A 61 -5.06 0.41 7.17
N PRO A 62 -6.16 0.08 7.88
CA PRO A 62 -7.22 1.06 8.13
C PRO A 62 -6.71 2.32 8.81
N ALA A 63 -5.81 2.19 9.79
CA ALA A 63 -5.32 3.33 10.57
C ALA A 63 -4.53 4.34 9.70
N VAL A 64 -3.62 3.85 8.83
CA VAL A 64 -2.90 4.70 7.87
C VAL A 64 -3.84 5.28 6.82
N PHE A 65 -4.80 4.51 6.32
CA PHE A 65 -5.81 5.00 5.37
C PHE A 65 -6.63 6.16 5.95
N LEU A 66 -7.13 6.00 7.18
CA LEU A 66 -7.93 7.00 7.88
C LEU A 66 -7.13 8.28 8.10
N HIS A 67 -5.93 8.15 8.67
CA HIS A 67 -5.07 9.31 8.89
C HIS A 67 -4.76 10.04 7.58
N SER A 68 -4.47 9.30 6.51
CA SER A 68 -4.15 9.86 5.19
C SER A 68 -5.32 10.65 4.59
N ILE A 69 -6.50 10.04 4.53
CA ILE A 69 -7.63 10.65 3.82
C ILE A 69 -8.29 11.78 4.63
N ILE A 70 -8.37 11.62 5.96
CA ILE A 70 -8.93 12.65 6.84
C ILE A 70 -8.01 13.87 6.86
N SER A 71 -6.69 13.67 6.88
CA SER A 71 -5.73 14.79 6.74
C SER A 71 -5.91 15.52 5.42
N ALA A 72 -6.08 14.78 4.31
CA ALA A 72 -6.30 15.37 3.00
C ALA A 72 -7.59 16.19 2.93
N PHE A 73 -8.71 15.66 3.45
CA PHE A 73 -9.97 16.40 3.53
C PHE A 73 -9.91 17.61 4.46
N SER A 74 -9.09 17.55 5.51
CA SER A 74 -8.91 18.66 6.46
C SER A 74 -8.20 19.87 5.85
N LEU A 75 -7.61 19.75 4.66
CA LEU A 75 -7.07 20.89 3.91
C LEU A 75 -8.16 21.80 3.32
N GLY A 76 -9.44 21.39 3.36
CA GLY A 76 -10.57 22.18 2.87
C GLY A 76 -10.40 22.60 1.41
N GLU A 77 -10.48 23.90 1.13
CA GLU A 77 -10.30 24.46 -0.22
C GLU A 77 -8.91 24.20 -0.81
N GLY A 78 -7.90 23.93 0.03
CA GLY A 78 -6.56 23.55 -0.41
C GLY A 78 -6.48 22.15 -1.01
N PHE A 79 -7.50 21.31 -0.79
CA PHE A 79 -7.58 19.96 -1.33
C PHE A 79 -8.09 19.96 -2.78
N GLN A 80 -7.18 20.19 -3.72
CA GLN A 80 -7.47 20.28 -5.16
C GLN A 80 -6.49 19.37 -5.94
N PRO A 81 -6.57 18.04 -5.79
CA PRO A 81 -5.64 17.14 -6.49
C PRO A 81 -5.85 17.23 -8.00
N LYS A 82 -4.73 17.36 -8.72
CA LYS A 82 -4.69 17.24 -10.19
C LYS A 82 -4.12 15.90 -10.64
N MET A 83 -3.47 15.19 -9.73
CA MET A 83 -2.94 13.83 -9.86
C MET A 83 -2.97 13.20 -8.47
N THR A 84 -3.32 11.92 -8.37
CA THR A 84 -3.16 11.17 -7.12
C THR A 84 -2.37 9.90 -7.36
N ALA A 85 -1.59 9.50 -6.35
CA ALA A 85 -0.93 8.20 -6.30
C ALA A 85 -0.80 7.79 -4.84
N GLY A 86 -0.61 6.51 -4.58
CA GLY A 86 -0.21 6.09 -3.26
C GLY A 86 0.57 4.80 -3.29
N HIS A 87 1.39 4.60 -2.27
CA HIS A 87 2.28 3.44 -2.19
C HIS A 87 1.55 2.26 -1.56
N SER A 88 1.31 1.20 -2.33
CA SER A 88 0.60 -0.01 -1.90
C SER A 88 -0.77 0.33 -1.30
N LEU A 89 -0.91 0.23 0.02
CA LEU A 89 -2.09 0.69 0.77
C LEU A 89 -2.54 2.11 0.39
N GLY A 90 -1.59 3.02 0.17
CA GLY A 90 -1.89 4.41 -0.17
C GLY A 90 -2.70 4.57 -1.46
N GLU A 91 -2.68 3.58 -2.37
CA GLU A 91 -3.50 3.60 -3.59
C GLU A 91 -5.00 3.70 -3.27
N PHE A 92 -5.46 3.06 -2.17
CA PHE A 92 -6.85 3.19 -1.72
C PHE A 92 -7.17 4.61 -1.26
N SER A 93 -6.26 5.26 -0.54
CA SER A 93 -6.39 6.68 -0.18
C SER A 93 -6.38 7.57 -1.43
N ALA A 94 -5.55 7.25 -2.44
CA ALA A 94 -5.49 7.96 -3.71
C ALA A 94 -6.81 7.88 -4.50
N LEU A 95 -7.45 6.70 -4.50
CA LEU A 95 -8.74 6.46 -5.12
C LEU A 95 -9.87 7.23 -4.44
N VAL A 96 -9.89 7.27 -3.10
CA VAL A 96 -10.87 8.09 -2.36
C VAL A 96 -10.61 9.58 -2.56
N ALA A 97 -9.33 10.00 -2.54
CA ALA A 97 -8.93 11.38 -2.77
C ALA A 97 -9.35 11.89 -4.17
N ALA A 98 -9.30 11.02 -5.18
CA ALA A 98 -9.74 11.30 -6.55
C ALA A 98 -11.27 11.18 -6.74
N GLY A 99 -12.01 10.68 -5.74
CA GLY A 99 -13.46 10.49 -5.81
C GLY A 99 -13.89 9.21 -6.53
N THR A 100 -12.95 8.32 -6.88
CA THR A 100 -13.25 7.01 -7.48
C THR A 100 -13.98 6.11 -6.51
N LEU A 101 -13.57 6.13 -5.23
CA LEU A 101 -14.20 5.41 -4.14
C LEU A 101 -14.83 6.40 -3.16
N SER A 102 -15.93 6.00 -2.54
CA SER A 102 -16.40 6.70 -1.33
C SER A 102 -15.44 6.44 -0.17
N PHE A 103 -15.45 7.29 0.85
CA PHE A 103 -14.68 7.06 2.08
C PHE A 103 -15.01 5.69 2.71
N GLU A 104 -16.30 5.37 2.77
CA GLU A 104 -16.83 4.16 3.37
C GLU A 104 -16.39 2.91 2.61
N ASP A 105 -16.52 2.92 1.28
CA ASP A 105 -16.09 1.81 0.43
C ASP A 105 -14.57 1.64 0.45
N GLY A 106 -13.83 2.75 0.44
CA GLY A 106 -12.38 2.74 0.61
C GLY A 106 -11.97 2.06 1.91
N LEU A 107 -12.62 2.41 3.03
CA LEU A 107 -12.35 1.80 4.33
C LEU A 107 -12.69 0.31 4.36
N ARG A 108 -13.86 -0.07 3.81
CA ARG A 108 -14.26 -1.49 3.72
C ARG A 108 -13.28 -2.32 2.91
N LEU A 109 -12.84 -1.81 1.75
CA LEU A 109 -11.85 -2.49 0.92
C LEU A 109 -10.49 -2.59 1.60
N VAL A 110 -10.04 -1.54 2.29
CA VAL A 110 -8.80 -1.56 3.07
C VAL A 110 -8.87 -2.58 4.20
N TYR A 111 -10.00 -2.66 4.91
CA TYR A 111 -10.19 -3.66 5.95
C TYR A 111 -10.20 -5.09 5.38
N ALA A 112 -10.96 -5.33 4.31
CA ALA A 112 -10.99 -6.61 3.61
C ALA A 112 -9.60 -7.04 3.14
N ARG A 113 -8.84 -6.11 2.52
CA ARG A 113 -7.44 -6.31 2.11
C ARG A 113 -6.57 -6.72 3.30
N ALA A 114 -6.63 -5.97 4.39
CA ALA A 114 -5.80 -6.20 5.55
C ALA A 114 -6.06 -7.57 6.19
N THR A 115 -7.33 -7.96 6.31
CA THR A 115 -7.74 -9.28 6.81
C THR A 115 -7.30 -10.40 5.87
N ALA A 116 -7.51 -10.26 4.56
CA ALA A 116 -7.13 -11.26 3.57
C ALA A 116 -5.60 -11.48 3.54
N MET A 117 -4.82 -10.39 3.56
CA MET A 117 -3.35 -10.46 3.64
C MET A 117 -2.89 -11.15 4.93
N GLN A 118 -3.47 -10.80 6.07
CA GLN A 118 -3.14 -11.43 7.35
C GLN A 118 -3.36 -12.95 7.32
N LYS A 119 -4.51 -13.41 6.79
CA LYS A 119 -4.78 -14.85 6.62
C LYS A 119 -3.76 -15.53 5.71
N ALA A 120 -3.40 -14.92 4.59
CA ALA A 120 -2.41 -15.49 3.67
C ALA A 120 -1.04 -15.63 4.33
N CYS A 121 -0.62 -14.63 5.11
CA CYS A 121 0.60 -14.66 5.91
C CYS A 121 0.60 -15.78 6.96
N GLU A 122 -0.51 -15.96 7.67
CA GLU A 122 -0.65 -17.02 8.69
C GLU A 122 -0.66 -18.42 8.06
N ALA A 123 -1.21 -18.56 6.86
CA ALA A 123 -1.28 -19.83 6.14
C ALA A 123 0.07 -20.24 5.52
N THR A 124 0.93 -19.28 5.14
CA THR A 124 2.20 -19.57 4.47
C THR A 124 3.31 -18.63 4.97
N PRO A 125 4.19 -19.13 5.87
CA PRO A 125 5.35 -18.38 6.35
C PRO A 125 6.19 -17.85 5.18
N SER A 126 6.40 -16.54 5.17
CA SER A 126 7.03 -15.82 4.07
C SER A 126 7.54 -14.47 4.56
N THR A 127 8.38 -13.79 3.78
CA THR A 127 9.04 -12.57 4.26
C THR A 127 9.45 -11.63 3.12
N MET A 128 10.07 -10.51 3.48
CA MET A 128 10.59 -9.49 2.59
C MET A 128 11.98 -9.01 3.02
N ALA A 129 12.78 -8.50 2.09
CA ALA A 129 14.06 -7.86 2.37
C ALA A 129 14.25 -6.61 1.51
N ALA A 130 14.81 -5.55 2.10
CA ALA A 130 15.24 -4.36 1.38
C ALA A 130 16.68 -4.52 0.88
N ILE A 131 16.87 -4.27 -0.42
CA ILE A 131 18.14 -4.33 -1.15
C ILE A 131 18.52 -2.90 -1.53
N ILE A 132 19.70 -2.48 -1.08
CA ILE A 132 20.21 -1.12 -1.29
C ILE A 132 21.50 -1.17 -2.10
N GLY A 133 21.58 -0.36 -3.14
CA GLY A 133 22.80 -0.12 -3.90
C GLY A 133 23.05 -1.11 -5.03
N LEU A 134 22.01 -1.76 -5.56
CA LEU A 134 22.06 -2.50 -6.82
C LEU A 134 21.12 -1.87 -7.85
N PRO A 135 21.43 -1.95 -9.16
CA PRO A 135 20.47 -1.64 -10.22
C PRO A 135 19.26 -2.58 -10.18
N ASP A 136 18.11 -2.08 -10.66
CA ASP A 136 16.85 -2.83 -10.68
C ASP A 136 17.00 -4.14 -11.47
N GLU A 137 17.69 -4.10 -12.62
CA GLU A 137 17.89 -5.23 -13.52
C GLU A 137 18.70 -6.35 -12.83
N GLN A 138 19.71 -5.99 -12.04
CA GLN A 138 20.53 -6.97 -11.33
C GLN A 138 19.74 -7.63 -10.18
N VAL A 139 18.83 -6.88 -9.54
CA VAL A 139 17.92 -7.46 -8.54
C VAL A 139 16.96 -8.44 -9.21
N GLU A 140 16.39 -8.07 -10.36
CA GLU A 140 15.51 -8.93 -11.16
C GLU A 140 16.20 -10.23 -11.59
N GLU A 141 17.43 -10.15 -12.12
CA GLU A 141 18.23 -11.31 -12.54
C GLU A 141 18.46 -12.28 -11.38
N ILE A 142 18.83 -11.77 -10.20
CA ILE A 142 19.08 -12.61 -9.02
C ILE A 142 17.78 -13.26 -8.54
N CYS A 143 16.66 -12.53 -8.48
CA CYS A 143 15.36 -13.11 -8.15
C CYS A 143 14.98 -14.22 -9.15
N ALA A 144 15.13 -13.98 -10.46
CA ALA A 144 14.81 -14.95 -11.51
C ALA A 144 15.69 -16.21 -11.46
N SER A 145 16.92 -16.11 -10.93
CA SER A 145 17.81 -17.26 -10.74
C SER A 145 17.34 -18.23 -9.64
N ILE A 146 16.41 -17.81 -8.78
CA ILE A 146 15.87 -18.61 -7.68
C ILE A 146 14.62 -19.33 -8.18
N THR A 147 14.81 -20.52 -8.75
CA THR A 147 13.73 -21.27 -9.42
C THR A 147 13.02 -22.28 -8.52
N ALA A 148 13.65 -22.71 -7.43
CA ALA A 148 13.10 -23.69 -6.50
C ALA A 148 12.21 -23.07 -5.41
N GLU A 149 12.23 -21.74 -5.28
CA GLU A 149 11.58 -20.98 -4.21
C GLU A 149 10.95 -19.72 -4.81
N VAL A 150 9.92 -19.17 -4.16
CA VAL A 150 9.36 -17.88 -4.58
C VAL A 150 10.29 -16.75 -4.12
N CYS A 151 10.75 -15.92 -5.05
CA CYS A 151 11.44 -14.66 -4.77
C CYS A 151 11.23 -13.69 -5.94
N VAL A 152 10.63 -12.52 -5.67
CA VAL A 152 10.33 -11.52 -6.69
C VAL A 152 10.66 -10.10 -6.21
N PRO A 153 10.97 -9.16 -7.11
CA PRO A 153 10.96 -7.74 -6.79
C PRO A 153 9.53 -7.27 -6.46
N ALA A 154 9.33 -6.85 -5.22
CA ALA A 154 8.04 -6.45 -4.65
C ALA A 154 7.78 -4.95 -4.79
N ASN A 155 8.81 -4.12 -4.57
CA ASN A 155 8.68 -2.67 -4.58
C ASN A 155 9.92 -2.01 -5.18
N TYR A 156 9.74 -1.13 -6.16
CA TYR A 156 10.78 -0.27 -6.73
C TYR A 156 10.65 1.13 -6.14
N ASN A 157 11.24 1.37 -4.97
CA ASN A 157 10.92 2.55 -4.16
C ASN A 157 11.67 3.81 -4.61
N CYS A 158 12.95 3.68 -4.92
CA CYS A 158 13.74 4.73 -5.56
C CYS A 158 14.94 4.08 -6.25
N PRO A 159 15.68 4.81 -7.12
CA PRO A 159 16.87 4.26 -7.77
C PRO A 159 17.86 3.67 -6.75
N GLY A 160 18.13 2.36 -6.88
CA GLY A 160 19.02 1.64 -5.97
C GLY A 160 18.37 1.22 -4.64
N GLN A 161 17.04 1.29 -4.50
CA GLN A 161 16.30 0.76 -3.35
C GLN A 161 15.10 -0.07 -3.82
N VAL A 162 15.30 -1.39 -3.81
CA VAL A 162 14.27 -2.38 -4.15
C VAL A 162 13.94 -3.19 -2.91
N VAL A 163 12.67 -3.56 -2.75
CA VAL A 163 12.27 -4.59 -1.79
C VAL A 163 11.96 -5.86 -2.57
N ILE A 164 12.49 -6.99 -2.12
CA ILE A 164 12.16 -8.31 -2.62
C ILE A 164 11.23 -9.03 -1.63
N SER A 165 10.33 -9.88 -2.14
CA SER A 165 9.40 -10.66 -1.32
C SER A 165 9.29 -12.11 -1.82
N GLY A 166 9.04 -13.04 -0.90
CA GLY A 166 8.99 -14.45 -1.24
C GLY A 166 9.01 -15.40 -0.04
N SER A 167 9.28 -16.68 -0.29
CA SER A 167 9.46 -17.66 0.79
C SER A 167 10.67 -17.30 1.64
N GLU A 168 10.69 -17.72 2.92
CA GLU A 168 11.82 -17.45 3.80
C GLU A 168 13.14 -18.00 3.23
N ALA A 169 13.09 -19.21 2.66
CA ALA A 169 14.24 -19.84 2.00
C ALA A 169 14.67 -19.07 0.74
N GLY A 170 13.71 -18.65 -0.10
CA GLY A 170 13.97 -17.86 -1.31
C GLY A 170 14.61 -16.50 -0.97
N ILE A 171 14.06 -15.79 0.00
CA ILE A 171 14.61 -14.52 0.46
C ILE A 171 16.00 -14.68 1.08
N SER A 172 16.22 -15.72 1.91
CA SER A 172 17.53 -15.99 2.49
C SER A 172 18.59 -16.18 1.41
N LYS A 173 18.31 -17.04 0.42
CA LYS A 173 19.20 -17.29 -0.72
C LYS A 173 19.43 -16.04 -1.55
N ALA A 174 18.37 -15.28 -1.86
CA ALA A 174 18.49 -14.00 -2.57
C ALA A 174 19.40 -13.04 -1.81
N CYS A 175 19.24 -12.92 -0.50
CA CYS A 175 20.04 -12.01 0.32
C CYS A 175 21.53 -12.32 0.24
N GLU A 176 21.93 -13.59 0.19
CA GLU A 176 23.33 -14.00 0.00
C GLU A 176 23.86 -13.59 -1.37
N LEU A 177 23.09 -13.89 -2.43
CA LEU A 177 23.46 -13.56 -3.81
C LEU A 177 23.56 -12.04 -4.02
N MET A 178 22.64 -11.25 -3.46
CA MET A 178 22.66 -9.79 -3.54
C MET A 178 23.89 -9.19 -2.86
N LYS A 179 24.30 -9.75 -1.70
CA LYS A 179 25.54 -9.34 -1.02
C LYS A 179 26.76 -9.67 -1.87
N ALA A 180 26.83 -10.87 -2.44
CA ALA A 180 27.93 -11.28 -3.32
C ALA A 180 28.00 -10.42 -4.59
N ALA A 181 26.85 -9.97 -5.09
CA ALA A 181 26.72 -9.07 -6.24
C ALA A 181 27.09 -7.60 -5.95
N GLY A 182 27.41 -7.25 -4.69
CA GLY A 182 27.88 -5.93 -4.31
C GLY A 182 26.81 -4.99 -3.75
N ALA A 183 25.66 -5.50 -3.29
CA ALA A 183 24.67 -4.68 -2.62
C ALA A 183 25.29 -3.95 -1.41
N LYS A 184 25.10 -2.64 -1.34
CA LYS A 184 25.57 -1.80 -0.23
C LYS A 184 24.96 -2.26 1.11
N ARG A 185 23.67 -2.61 1.11
CA ARG A 185 22.97 -3.20 2.27
C ARG A 185 21.91 -4.19 1.82
N VAL A 186 21.70 -5.21 2.64
CA VAL A 186 20.62 -6.19 2.51
C VAL A 186 19.99 -6.35 3.89
N LEU A 187 18.72 -5.99 4.01
CA LEU A 187 18.03 -5.83 5.30
C LEU A 187 16.73 -6.63 5.30
N PRO A 188 16.64 -7.76 6.04
CA PRO A 188 15.37 -8.42 6.30
C PRO A 188 14.38 -7.45 6.95
N LEU A 189 13.14 -7.44 6.47
CA LEU A 189 12.09 -6.56 6.98
C LEU A 189 11.29 -7.28 8.06
N LYS A 190 10.90 -6.53 9.10
CA LYS A 190 10.02 -7.03 10.17
C LYS A 190 8.56 -6.91 9.70
N VAL A 191 8.16 -7.77 8.78
CA VAL A 191 6.81 -7.82 8.19
C VAL A 191 6.21 -9.21 8.34
N GLY A 192 4.87 -9.28 8.31
CA GLY A 192 4.14 -10.52 8.53
C GLY A 192 4.15 -11.50 7.35
N GLY A 193 4.54 -11.08 6.14
CA GLY A 193 4.58 -11.96 4.98
C GLY A 193 5.13 -11.33 3.71
N ALA A 194 5.12 -12.10 2.61
CA ALA A 194 5.64 -11.71 1.30
C ALA A 194 4.64 -10.92 0.46
N PHE A 195 4.40 -9.66 0.83
CA PHE A 195 3.51 -8.77 0.08
C PHE A 195 4.00 -8.55 -1.36
N HIS A 196 3.08 -8.29 -2.29
CA HIS A 196 3.39 -8.05 -3.71
C HIS A 196 4.14 -9.22 -4.36
N SER A 197 3.69 -10.44 -4.06
CA SER A 197 4.26 -11.69 -4.59
C SER A 197 3.17 -12.71 -4.94
N PRO A 198 3.51 -13.78 -5.67
CA PRO A 198 2.60 -14.90 -5.90
C PRO A 198 2.03 -15.55 -4.62
N LEU A 199 2.73 -15.43 -3.48
CA LEU A 199 2.25 -15.98 -2.20
C LEU A 199 1.02 -15.22 -1.65
N MET A 200 0.69 -14.06 -2.22
CA MET A 200 -0.52 -13.31 -1.88
C MET A 200 -1.74 -13.67 -2.74
N GLU A 201 -1.65 -14.67 -3.64
CA GLU A 201 -2.79 -15.07 -4.48
C GLU A 201 -4.06 -15.39 -3.67
N PRO A 202 -4.02 -16.09 -2.51
CA PRO A 202 -5.23 -16.29 -1.71
C PRO A 202 -5.87 -14.97 -1.23
N ALA A 203 -5.04 -14.00 -0.82
CA ALA A 203 -5.52 -12.69 -0.39
C ALA A 203 -6.08 -11.87 -1.56
N LYS A 204 -5.45 -11.99 -2.73
CA LYS A 204 -5.90 -11.37 -3.97
C LYS A 204 -7.30 -11.83 -4.35
N VAL A 205 -7.59 -13.13 -4.30
CA VAL A 205 -8.92 -13.67 -4.64
C VAL A 205 -10.01 -13.09 -3.73
N GLU A 206 -9.78 -13.03 -2.41
CA GLU A 206 -10.74 -12.42 -1.49
C GLU A 206 -10.94 -10.92 -1.76
N LEU A 207 -9.85 -10.18 -1.97
CA LEU A 207 -9.90 -8.75 -2.25
C LEU A 207 -10.54 -8.44 -3.61
N GLU A 208 -10.24 -9.22 -4.64
CA GLU A 208 -10.78 -9.08 -5.98
C GLU A 208 -12.30 -9.19 -5.97
N ALA A 209 -12.86 -10.16 -5.23
CA ALA A 209 -14.31 -10.27 -5.07
C ALA A 209 -14.93 -9.02 -4.44
N ALA A 210 -14.28 -8.47 -3.40
CA ALA A 210 -14.73 -7.23 -2.75
C ALA A 210 -14.65 -6.02 -3.70
N ILE A 211 -13.53 -5.88 -4.44
CA ILE A 211 -13.32 -4.84 -5.45
C ILE A 211 -14.41 -4.88 -6.53
N HIS A 212 -14.77 -6.07 -7.01
CA HIS A 212 -15.81 -6.22 -8.04
C HIS A 212 -17.19 -5.79 -7.52
N ALA A 213 -17.50 -6.10 -6.26
CA ALA A 213 -18.76 -5.72 -5.61
C ALA A 213 -18.86 -4.22 -5.28
N THR A 214 -17.74 -3.50 -5.22
CA THR A 214 -17.71 -2.07 -4.92
C THR A 214 -17.97 -1.20 -6.16
N GLU A 215 -18.80 -0.17 -6.01
CA GLU A 215 -18.99 0.87 -7.03
C GLU A 215 -17.71 1.71 -7.18
N MET A 216 -17.22 1.88 -8.41
CA MET A 216 -16.13 2.80 -8.72
C MET A 216 -16.62 3.86 -9.69
N ARG A 217 -16.43 5.13 -9.35
CA ARG A 217 -16.85 6.29 -10.12
C ARG A 217 -15.68 6.82 -10.95
N THR A 218 -15.99 7.58 -12.00
CA THR A 218 -14.96 8.29 -12.76
C THR A 218 -14.22 9.27 -11.83
N PRO A 219 -12.89 9.18 -11.70
CA PRO A 219 -12.13 10.08 -10.86
C PRO A 219 -12.16 11.51 -11.41
N LYS A 220 -12.05 12.50 -10.52
CA LYS A 220 -11.91 13.92 -10.90
C LYS A 220 -10.52 14.30 -11.43
N CYS A 221 -9.53 13.42 -11.28
CA CYS A 221 -8.17 13.56 -11.77
C CYS A 221 -7.51 12.19 -11.94
N PRO A 222 -6.49 12.03 -12.80
CA PRO A 222 -5.84 10.74 -12.98
C PRO A 222 -5.28 10.14 -11.69
N VAL A 223 -5.46 8.82 -11.54
CA VAL A 223 -4.90 8.02 -10.45
C VAL A 223 -3.78 7.17 -11.03
N TYR A 224 -2.56 7.32 -10.51
CA TYR A 224 -1.42 6.52 -10.94
C TYR A 224 -1.38 5.21 -10.16
N GLN A 225 -1.56 4.09 -10.85
CA GLN A 225 -1.69 2.79 -10.21
C GLN A 225 -0.36 2.07 -10.09
N ASN A 226 -0.21 1.28 -9.03
CA ASN A 226 1.08 0.70 -8.68
C ASN A 226 1.59 -0.34 -9.69
N VAL A 227 0.65 -1.03 -10.35
CA VAL A 227 0.93 -2.21 -11.19
C VAL A 227 1.68 -1.89 -12.48
N ASP A 228 1.35 -0.76 -13.12
CA ASP A 228 1.94 -0.29 -14.38
C ASP A 228 2.56 1.11 -14.27
N ALA A 229 2.34 1.82 -13.15
CA ALA A 229 2.76 3.19 -12.90
C ALA A 229 2.14 4.23 -13.84
N LEU A 230 1.05 3.92 -14.52
CA LEU A 230 0.41 4.81 -15.49
C LEU A 230 -0.81 5.54 -14.90
N PRO A 231 -1.18 6.71 -15.44
CA PRO A 231 -2.38 7.43 -15.06
C PRO A 231 -3.64 6.77 -15.64
N HIS A 232 -4.62 6.46 -14.79
CA HIS A 232 -5.92 5.93 -15.22
C HIS A 232 -7.09 6.85 -14.82
N THR A 233 -8.09 6.91 -15.69
CA THR A 233 -9.36 7.60 -15.47
C THR A 233 -10.60 6.74 -15.78
N ASP A 234 -10.43 5.58 -16.42
CA ASP A 234 -11.51 4.63 -16.63
C ASP A 234 -11.70 3.77 -15.37
N PRO A 235 -12.88 3.80 -14.70
CA PRO A 235 -13.16 2.96 -13.55
C PRO A 235 -12.98 1.46 -13.81
N ALA A 236 -13.21 0.97 -15.04
CA ALA A 236 -13.05 -0.44 -15.37
C ALA A 236 -11.56 -0.84 -15.38
N GLU A 237 -10.69 -0.02 -15.96
CA GLU A 237 -9.24 -0.22 -15.90
C GLU A 237 -8.72 -0.13 -14.47
N ILE A 238 -9.18 0.89 -13.72
CA ILE A 238 -8.81 1.09 -12.32
C ILE A 238 -9.12 -0.15 -11.49
N LYS A 239 -10.35 -0.67 -11.65
CA LYS A 239 -10.82 -1.87 -10.95
C LYS A 239 -9.96 -3.09 -11.28
N LYS A 240 -9.69 -3.31 -12.57
CA LYS A 240 -8.83 -4.42 -13.05
C LYS A 240 -7.44 -4.32 -12.44
N ASN A 241 -6.81 -3.16 -12.52
CA ASN A 241 -5.45 -2.94 -12.01
C ASN A 241 -5.36 -3.11 -10.49
N LEU A 242 -6.35 -2.60 -9.74
CA LEU A 242 -6.39 -2.74 -8.29
C LEU A 242 -6.50 -4.20 -7.85
N ALA A 243 -7.22 -5.04 -8.60
CA ALA A 243 -7.32 -6.46 -8.33
C ALA A 243 -5.96 -7.20 -8.46
N TRP A 244 -5.05 -6.74 -9.31
CA TRP A 244 -3.72 -7.34 -9.45
C TRP A 244 -2.70 -6.85 -8.41
N GLN A 245 -2.97 -5.72 -7.75
CA GLN A 245 -2.01 -4.98 -6.93
C GLN A 245 -1.27 -5.84 -5.88
N LEU A 246 -1.96 -6.79 -5.24
CA LEU A 246 -1.38 -7.60 -4.16
C LEU A 246 -0.34 -8.62 -4.64
N THR A 247 -0.32 -8.93 -5.92
CA THR A 247 0.58 -9.93 -6.54
C THR A 247 1.54 -9.33 -7.55
N ALA A 248 1.36 -8.05 -7.87
CA ALA A 248 2.23 -7.29 -8.76
C ALA A 248 3.14 -6.35 -7.95
N SER A 249 4.29 -6.01 -8.53
CA SER A 249 5.24 -5.09 -7.93
C SER A 249 4.66 -3.67 -7.82
N VAL A 250 5.02 -2.95 -6.75
CA VAL A 250 4.77 -1.51 -6.63
C VAL A 250 5.86 -0.74 -7.37
N ARG A 251 5.52 -0.17 -8.52
CA ARG A 251 6.43 0.57 -9.40
C ARG A 251 6.57 2.05 -9.00
N TRP A 252 6.86 2.32 -7.73
CA TRP A 252 6.81 3.68 -7.17
C TRP A 252 7.79 4.67 -7.84
N THR A 253 9.00 4.21 -8.18
CA THR A 253 9.98 5.03 -8.91
C THR A 253 9.42 5.51 -10.24
N GLN A 254 8.77 4.61 -10.98
CA GLN A 254 8.13 4.93 -12.26
C GLN A 254 6.91 5.84 -12.04
N THR A 255 6.10 5.59 -11.01
CA THR A 255 4.95 6.44 -10.67
C THR A 255 5.38 7.88 -10.46
N VAL A 256 6.40 8.13 -9.64
CA VAL A 256 6.90 9.48 -9.36
C VAL A 256 7.48 10.14 -10.62
N LYS A 257 8.23 9.38 -11.45
CA LYS A 257 8.77 9.88 -12.73
C LYS A 257 7.67 10.26 -13.71
N ASN A 258 6.63 9.43 -13.84
CA ASN A 258 5.52 9.68 -14.76
C ASN A 258 4.69 10.89 -14.29
N MET A 259 4.39 10.99 -12.99
CA MET A 259 3.74 12.18 -12.44
C MET A 259 4.54 13.47 -12.72
N ALA A 260 5.86 13.43 -12.55
CA ALA A 260 6.72 14.57 -12.87
C ALA A 260 6.72 14.89 -14.37
N ALA A 261 6.77 13.89 -15.24
CA ALA A 261 6.69 14.06 -16.69
C ALA A 261 5.36 14.66 -17.14
N ASP A 262 4.27 14.34 -16.45
CA ASP A 262 2.93 14.87 -16.71
C ASP A 262 2.68 16.25 -16.09
N GLY A 263 3.69 16.81 -15.41
CA GLY A 263 3.68 18.20 -14.92
C GLY A 263 3.26 18.37 -13.46
N ALA A 264 3.50 17.38 -12.60
CA ALA A 264 3.38 17.52 -11.14
C ALA A 264 4.15 18.73 -10.61
#